data_AF-A0A385SHJ9-F1
#
_entry.id   AF-A0A385SHJ9-F1
#
_cell.length_a   1.000
_cell.length_b   1.000
_cell.length_c   1.000
_cell.angle_alpha   90.00
_cell.angle_beta   90.00
_cell.angle_gamma   90.00
#
_symmetry.space_group_name_H-M   'P 1'
#
loop_
_entity.id
_entity.type
_entity.pdbx_description
1 polymer ?
#
loop_
_entity_poly.entity_id
_entity_poly.type
_entity_poly.pdbx_seq_one_letter_code
_entity_poly.pdbx_strand_id
1 'polypeptide(L)'
;MWNKWTLVSCALAVQLLSCNKDERVRERFKTQSKFHCQIVVDRNQYEHDSILLVKKLSSIIEDKEDPYNALAFDKNTIVNIDTILYDSQKRHCAIFVILKIYEPITKVWVYDGLVHFAELDSNPQDSLNWDIYAHHGAIHINSETYEKMSYILRFHNLAGRSYTGYLNNRQEFNLDDCRFWDSLRFKDTIQQEGFY
;
A
#
# COMPACT_ATOMS: atom_id res chain seq x y z
N MET A 1 25.01 -20.27 -22.77
CA MET A 1 24.84 -18.89 -22.28
C MET A 1 23.36 -18.59 -22.16
N TRP A 2 22.78 -18.78 -20.98
CA TRP A 2 21.44 -18.26 -20.65
C TRP A 2 21.56 -17.67 -19.23
N ASN A 3 21.28 -16.36 -19.16
CA ASN A 3 21.59 -15.51 -18.01
C ASN A 3 20.71 -15.85 -16.81
N LYS A 4 21.37 -16.09 -15.67
CA LYS A 4 20.77 -16.06 -14.33
C LYS A 4 20.40 -14.62 -14.01
N TRP A 5 19.17 -14.21 -14.27
CA TRP A 5 18.59 -13.01 -13.68
C TRP A 5 18.08 -13.35 -12.27
N THR A 6 18.97 -13.17 -11.31
CA THR A 6 18.74 -12.46 -10.04
C THR A 6 17.32 -12.46 -9.47
N LEU A 7 16.88 -13.61 -8.93
CA LEU A 7 15.88 -13.70 -7.86
C LEU A 7 16.50 -13.18 -6.54
N VAL A 8 16.74 -11.87 -6.44
CA VAL A 8 17.38 -11.28 -5.23
C VAL A 8 16.50 -10.25 -4.49
N SER A 9 15.32 -9.86 -4.99
CA SER A 9 14.54 -8.82 -4.29
C SER A 9 13.61 -9.29 -3.16
N CYS A 10 13.23 -10.57 -3.05
CA CYS A 10 12.31 -11.01 -1.98
C CYS A 10 12.98 -11.67 -0.77
N ALA A 11 14.21 -12.18 -0.90
CA ALA A 11 14.85 -12.94 0.19
C ALA A 11 15.33 -12.05 1.36
N LEU A 12 15.64 -10.77 1.10
CA LEU A 12 16.11 -9.86 2.15
C LEU A 12 14.98 -9.39 3.08
N ALA A 13 13.74 -9.31 2.59
CA ALA A 13 12.59 -8.91 3.41
C ALA A 13 12.20 -9.97 4.45
N VAL A 14 12.43 -11.25 4.14
CA VAL A 14 12.04 -12.38 5.00
C VAL A 14 13.06 -12.65 6.12
N GLN A 15 14.35 -12.34 5.91
CA GLN A 15 15.40 -12.54 6.92
C GLN A 15 15.38 -11.51 8.07
N LEU A 16 14.65 -10.41 7.95
CA LEU A 16 14.53 -9.39 9.01
C LEU A 16 13.50 -9.73 10.10
N LEU A 17 12.86 -10.89 10.03
CA LEU A 17 11.87 -11.35 11.01
C LEU A 17 12.48 -12.06 12.25
N SER A 18 13.81 -12.03 12.44
CA SER A 18 14.42 -12.58 13.66
C SER A 18 14.11 -11.68 14.87
N CYS A 19 13.07 -12.07 15.60
CA CYS A 19 12.52 -11.44 16.78
C CYS A 19 13.59 -11.15 17.88
N ASN A 20 13.47 -9.98 18.51
CA ASN A 20 14.05 -9.54 19.81
C ASN A 20 15.17 -8.50 19.85
N LYS A 21 15.95 -8.21 18.80
CA LYS A 21 16.95 -7.10 18.83
C LYS A 21 16.43 -5.76 18.32
N ASP A 22 15.23 -5.73 17.75
CA ASP A 22 14.75 -4.62 16.92
C ASP A 22 13.75 -3.66 17.58
N GLU A 23 13.30 -3.85 18.82
CA GLU A 23 12.28 -2.95 19.40
C GLU A 23 12.76 -1.50 19.54
N ARG A 24 14.00 -1.28 20.00
CA ARG A 24 14.58 0.07 20.10
C ARG A 24 14.86 0.69 18.74
N VAL A 25 15.15 -0.16 17.75
CA VAL A 25 15.35 0.23 16.36
C VAL A 25 13.99 0.65 15.77
N ARG A 26 12.95 -0.15 15.96
CA ARG A 26 11.55 0.12 15.57
C ARG A 26 11.00 1.41 16.19
N GLU A 27 11.26 1.69 17.47
CA GLU A 27 10.82 2.94 18.10
C GLU A 27 11.47 4.19 17.51
N ARG A 28 12.74 4.10 17.10
CA ARG A 28 13.47 5.22 16.49
C ARG A 28 12.94 5.60 15.10
N PHE A 29 12.21 4.71 14.45
CA PHE A 29 11.72 4.87 13.08
C PHE A 29 10.22 5.17 12.99
N LYS A 30 9.55 5.30 14.14
CA LYS A 30 8.21 5.85 14.20
C LYS A 30 8.27 7.35 13.95
N THR A 31 7.31 7.85 13.18
CA THR A 31 7.10 9.30 13.07
C THR A 31 6.93 9.88 14.47
N GLN A 32 7.49 11.07 14.70
CA GLN A 32 7.28 11.75 15.98
C GLN A 32 5.81 12.17 16.07
N SER A 33 5.18 12.00 17.23
CA SER A 33 3.73 12.22 17.38
C SER A 33 3.24 13.61 16.95
N LYS A 34 4.09 14.64 17.03
CA LYS A 34 3.79 16.01 16.56
C LYS A 34 3.65 16.14 15.04
N PHE A 35 4.16 15.16 14.30
CA PHE A 35 4.11 15.08 12.85
C PHE A 35 3.07 14.04 12.38
N HIS A 36 2.40 13.32 13.28
CA HIS A 36 1.34 12.41 12.86
C HIS A 36 0.18 13.17 12.24
N CYS A 37 -0.38 12.60 11.19
CA CYS A 37 -1.65 12.99 10.65
C CYS A 37 -2.78 12.67 11.66
N GLN A 38 -3.44 13.69 12.21
CA GLN A 38 -4.46 13.55 13.26
C GLN A 38 -5.89 13.64 12.74
N ILE A 39 -6.11 13.33 11.46
CA ILE A 39 -7.45 13.43 10.87
C ILE A 39 -8.38 12.44 11.54
N VAL A 40 -9.56 12.93 11.90
CA VAL A 40 -10.68 12.10 12.30
C VAL A 40 -11.60 11.93 11.10
N VAL A 41 -11.82 10.66 10.71
CA VAL A 41 -12.74 10.28 9.64
C VAL A 41 -13.99 9.72 10.29
N ASP A 42 -15.16 10.20 9.86
CA ASP A 42 -16.43 9.65 10.34
C ASP A 42 -16.60 8.21 9.87
N ARG A 43 -17.19 7.37 10.71
CA ARG A 43 -17.36 5.96 10.39
C ARG A 43 -18.21 5.76 9.12
N ASN A 44 -19.26 6.55 8.92
CA ASN A 44 -20.11 6.41 7.74
C ASN A 44 -19.37 6.83 6.47
N GLN A 45 -18.54 7.88 6.56
CA GLN A 45 -17.66 8.29 5.46
C GLN A 45 -16.67 7.17 5.11
N TYR A 46 -16.01 6.60 6.11
CA TYR A 46 -15.04 5.52 5.91
C TYR A 46 -15.69 4.27 5.28
N GLU A 47 -16.86 3.86 5.78
CA GLU A 47 -17.60 2.71 5.23
C GLU A 47 -18.06 2.97 3.80
N HIS A 48 -18.54 4.19 3.51
CA HIS A 48 -18.94 4.60 2.17
C HIS A 48 -17.77 4.57 1.19
N ASP A 49 -16.67 5.24 1.53
CA ASP A 49 -15.45 5.28 0.71
C ASP A 49 -14.90 3.88 0.47
N SER A 50 -14.88 3.03 1.51
CA SER A 50 -14.42 1.65 1.39
C SER A 50 -15.25 0.84 0.38
N ILE A 51 -16.58 1.04 0.33
CA ILE A 51 -17.43 0.34 -0.65
C ILE A 51 -17.12 0.80 -2.08
N LEU A 52 -16.98 2.10 -2.29
CA LEU A 52 -16.68 2.66 -3.60
C LEU A 52 -15.32 2.22 -4.11
N LEU A 53 -14.31 2.27 -3.23
CA LEU A 53 -12.95 1.84 -3.54
C LEU A 53 -12.87 0.35 -3.86
N VAL A 54 -13.57 -0.52 -3.11
CA VAL A 54 -13.65 -1.96 -3.44
C VAL A 54 -14.24 -2.15 -4.83
N LYS A 55 -15.33 -1.46 -5.18
CA LYS A 55 -15.93 -1.58 -6.53
C LYS A 55 -14.97 -1.14 -7.63
N LYS A 56 -14.31 0.01 -7.46
CA LYS A 56 -13.33 0.54 -8.42
C LYS A 56 -12.19 -0.46 -8.61
N LEU A 57 -11.60 -0.95 -7.52
CA LEU A 57 -10.49 -1.90 -7.55
C LEU A 57 -10.87 -3.23 -8.19
N SER A 58 -12.06 -3.75 -7.91
CA SER A 58 -12.56 -4.95 -8.57
C SER A 58 -12.68 -4.76 -10.08
N SER A 59 -13.17 -3.59 -10.55
CA SER A 59 -13.21 -3.28 -12.00
C SER A 59 -11.81 -3.29 -12.61
N ILE A 60 -10.83 -2.62 -11.99
CA ILE A 60 -9.44 -2.57 -12.48
C ILE A 60 -8.85 -3.99 -12.60
N ILE A 61 -9.15 -4.89 -11.65
CA ILE A 61 -8.73 -6.30 -11.70
C ILE A 61 -9.42 -7.04 -12.84
N GLU A 62 -10.73 -6.87 -13.02
CA GLU A 62 -11.50 -7.49 -14.10
C GLU A 62 -11.01 -7.04 -15.49
N ASP A 63 -10.71 -5.75 -15.61
CA ASP A 63 -10.22 -5.09 -16.82
C ASP A 63 -8.72 -5.36 -17.10
N LYS A 64 -8.03 -6.05 -16.17
CA LYS A 64 -6.60 -6.39 -16.26
C LYS A 64 -5.70 -5.18 -16.42
N GLU A 65 -6.11 -4.06 -15.84
CA GLU A 65 -5.31 -2.85 -15.82
C GLU A 65 -4.12 -3.00 -14.86
N ASP A 66 -3.05 -2.27 -15.12
CA ASP A 66 -1.87 -2.23 -14.25
C ASP A 66 -2.26 -1.75 -12.83
N PRO A 67 -1.81 -2.39 -11.74
CA PRO A 67 -0.80 -3.45 -11.63
C PRO A 67 -1.34 -4.90 -11.69
N TYR A 68 -2.60 -5.09 -12.09
CA TYR A 68 -3.31 -6.37 -12.04
C TYR A 68 -3.35 -7.14 -13.36
N ASN A 69 -2.48 -6.80 -14.31
CA ASN A 69 -2.36 -7.48 -15.60
C ASN A 69 -1.81 -8.92 -15.50
N ALA A 70 -1.39 -9.37 -14.30
CA ALA A 70 -0.89 -10.72 -14.07
C ALA A 70 -1.99 -11.81 -14.18
N LEU A 71 -1.59 -13.03 -14.54
CA LEU A 71 -2.50 -14.19 -14.63
C LEU A 71 -3.12 -14.60 -13.28
N ALA A 72 -2.50 -14.19 -12.16
CA ALA A 72 -2.94 -14.55 -10.82
C ALA A 72 -4.19 -13.78 -10.35
N PHE A 73 -4.39 -12.55 -10.81
CA PHE A 73 -5.55 -11.73 -10.43
C PHE A 73 -6.64 -11.92 -11.45
N ASP A 74 -7.88 -12.14 -11.05
CA ASP A 74 -9.00 -12.34 -11.96
C ASP A 74 -10.31 -11.95 -11.28
N LYS A 75 -11.45 -12.15 -11.94
CA LYS A 75 -12.79 -11.89 -11.39
C LYS A 75 -13.13 -12.67 -10.10
N ASN A 76 -12.36 -13.71 -9.77
CA ASN A 76 -12.54 -14.48 -8.52
C ASN A 76 -11.65 -13.93 -7.39
N THR A 77 -10.79 -12.97 -7.68
CA THR A 77 -9.96 -12.29 -6.68
C THR A 77 -10.85 -11.46 -5.78
N ILE A 78 -10.75 -11.68 -4.47
CA ILE A 78 -11.55 -10.94 -3.48
C ILE A 78 -10.72 -9.77 -2.97
N VAL A 79 -11.22 -8.56 -3.20
CA VAL A 79 -10.63 -7.30 -2.72
C VAL A 79 -11.08 -7.02 -1.30
N ASN A 80 -10.13 -6.79 -0.39
CA ASN A 80 -10.39 -6.31 0.96
C ASN A 80 -9.58 -5.03 1.21
N ILE A 81 -10.21 -4.01 1.79
CA ILE A 81 -9.52 -2.81 2.24
C ILE A 81 -9.16 -2.99 3.71
N ASP A 82 -7.87 -3.00 4.01
CA ASP A 82 -7.35 -3.14 5.36
C ASP A 82 -7.30 -1.80 6.10
N THR A 83 -6.92 -0.72 5.41
CA THR A 83 -6.79 0.62 5.98
C THR A 83 -6.91 1.67 4.90
N ILE A 84 -7.60 2.77 5.20
CA ILE A 84 -7.56 4.00 4.40
C ILE A 84 -6.93 5.10 5.26
N LEU A 85 -5.83 5.67 4.78
CA LEU A 85 -5.18 6.84 5.39
C LEU A 85 -5.45 8.05 4.51
N TYR A 86 -6.02 9.10 5.10
CA TYR A 86 -6.39 10.32 4.38
C TYR A 86 -5.33 11.40 4.58
N ASP A 87 -5.25 12.34 3.63
CA ASP A 87 -4.60 13.63 3.82
C ASP A 87 -5.47 14.59 4.62
N SER A 88 -4.87 15.68 5.12
CA SER A 88 -5.53 16.61 6.07
C SER A 88 -6.86 17.17 5.55
N GLN A 89 -6.99 17.28 4.23
CA GLN A 89 -8.17 17.79 3.54
C GLN A 89 -9.17 16.70 3.11
N LYS A 90 -8.85 15.42 3.32
CA LYS A 90 -9.62 14.24 2.86
C LYS A 90 -9.87 14.25 1.35
N ARG A 91 -8.93 14.81 0.59
CA ARG A 91 -8.94 14.86 -0.88
C ARG A 91 -8.04 13.80 -1.49
N HIS A 92 -7.09 13.29 -0.73
CA HIS A 92 -6.21 12.21 -1.14
C HIS A 92 -6.23 11.12 -0.08
N CYS A 93 -6.00 9.88 -0.51
CA CYS A 93 -5.81 8.78 0.42
C CYS A 93 -4.78 7.76 -0.06
N ALA A 94 -4.20 7.04 0.90
CA ALA A 94 -3.51 5.78 0.70
C ALA A 94 -4.41 4.63 1.15
N ILE A 95 -4.60 3.65 0.29
CA ILE A 95 -5.54 2.55 0.47
C ILE A 95 -4.74 1.27 0.54
N PHE A 96 -4.72 0.64 1.70
CA PHE A 96 -4.06 -0.62 1.95
C PHE A 96 -5.02 -1.73 1.54
N VAL A 97 -4.69 -2.43 0.47
CA VAL A 97 -5.54 -3.45 -0.13
C VAL A 97 -4.91 -4.82 0.09
N ILE A 98 -5.73 -5.75 0.56
CA ILE A 98 -5.39 -7.17 0.69
C ILE A 98 -6.28 -7.96 -0.26
N LEU A 99 -5.63 -8.63 -1.19
CA LEU A 99 -6.28 -9.48 -2.17
C LEU A 99 -6.26 -10.91 -1.67
N LYS A 100 -7.38 -11.61 -1.77
CA LYS A 100 -7.44 -13.06 -1.55
C LYS A 100 -7.58 -13.75 -2.89
N ILE A 101 -6.59 -14.57 -3.22
CA ILE A 101 -6.39 -15.16 -4.55
C ILE A 101 -6.37 -16.67 -4.40
N TYR A 102 -6.99 -17.38 -5.35
CA TYR A 102 -6.91 -18.83 -5.40
C TYR A 102 -5.79 -19.24 -6.34
N GLU A 103 -4.71 -19.83 -5.81
CA GLU A 103 -3.61 -20.32 -6.64
C GLU A 103 -3.99 -21.67 -7.30
N PRO A 104 -4.06 -21.74 -8.63
CA PRO A 104 -4.53 -22.96 -9.31
C PRO A 104 -3.55 -24.13 -9.22
N ILE A 105 -2.25 -23.85 -9.10
CA ILE A 105 -1.18 -24.85 -9.05
C ILE A 105 -1.18 -25.57 -7.69
N THR A 106 -1.16 -24.79 -6.62
CA THR A 106 -1.08 -25.26 -5.24
C THR A 106 -2.47 -25.58 -4.65
N LYS A 107 -3.55 -25.10 -5.30
CA LYS A 107 -4.95 -25.26 -4.87
C LYS A 107 -5.21 -24.70 -3.48
N VAL A 108 -4.49 -23.64 -3.11
CA VAL A 108 -4.66 -22.95 -1.83
C VAL A 108 -5.06 -21.51 -2.05
N TRP A 109 -5.75 -20.96 -1.05
CA TRP A 109 -5.99 -19.53 -0.97
C TRP A 109 -4.74 -18.86 -0.41
N VAL A 110 -4.28 -17.83 -1.09
CA VAL A 110 -3.18 -16.98 -0.65
C VAL A 110 -3.66 -15.54 -0.55
N TYR A 111 -2.89 -14.73 0.17
CA TYR A 111 -3.12 -13.32 0.31
C TYR A 111 -1.99 -12.55 -0.36
N ASP A 112 -2.35 -11.53 -1.11
CA ASP A 112 -1.41 -10.55 -1.66
C ASP A 112 -1.77 -9.16 -1.15
N GLY A 113 -0.85 -8.22 -1.24
CA GLY A 113 -0.99 -6.91 -0.62
C GLY A 113 -0.40 -5.79 -1.45
N LEU A 114 -1.05 -4.63 -1.43
CA LEU A 114 -0.56 -3.43 -2.09
C LEU A 114 -1.16 -2.18 -1.45
N VAL A 115 -0.58 -1.03 -1.76
CA VAL A 115 -1.10 0.28 -1.37
C VAL A 115 -1.42 1.08 -2.62
N HIS A 116 -2.66 1.52 -2.77
CA HIS A 116 -3.05 2.47 -3.81
C HIS A 116 -3.05 3.88 -3.28
N PHE A 117 -2.79 4.84 -4.16
CA PHE A 117 -3.03 6.25 -3.90
C PHE A 117 -4.17 6.73 -4.78
N ALA A 118 -5.16 7.34 -4.14
CA ALA A 118 -6.32 7.87 -4.82
C ALA A 118 -6.54 9.35 -4.49
N GLU A 119 -7.12 10.06 -5.45
CA GLU A 119 -7.60 11.43 -5.29
C GLU A 119 -9.12 11.46 -5.47
N LEU A 120 -9.79 12.31 -4.71
CA LEU A 120 -11.22 12.52 -4.84
C LEU A 120 -11.48 13.26 -6.16
N ASP A 121 -12.27 12.66 -7.04
CA ASP A 121 -12.67 13.29 -8.30
C ASP A 121 -13.42 14.58 -7.99
N SER A 122 -13.01 15.65 -8.65
CA SER A 122 -13.63 16.97 -8.52
C SER A 122 -14.76 17.19 -9.52
N ASN A 123 -15.06 16.19 -10.36
CA ASN A 123 -16.12 16.27 -11.34
C ASN A 123 -17.50 16.37 -10.66
N PRO A 124 -18.24 17.48 -10.84
CA PRO A 124 -19.50 17.71 -10.16
C PRO A 124 -20.65 16.78 -10.59
N GLN A 125 -20.49 15.99 -11.66
CA GLN A 125 -21.50 15.01 -12.06
C GLN A 125 -21.40 13.67 -11.33
N ASP A 126 -20.25 13.35 -10.75
CA ASP A 126 -19.97 12.05 -10.09
C ASP A 126 -19.32 12.30 -8.73
N SER A 127 -19.96 13.18 -7.96
CA SER A 127 -19.40 13.99 -6.86
C SER A 127 -18.78 13.26 -5.66
N LEU A 128 -18.55 11.94 -5.72
CA LEU A 128 -17.92 11.15 -4.67
C LEU A 128 -17.12 9.95 -5.26
N ASN A 129 -16.53 10.09 -6.46
CA ASN A 129 -15.71 9.00 -7.01
C ASN A 129 -14.24 9.17 -6.62
N TRP A 130 -13.55 8.06 -6.40
CA TRP A 130 -12.11 8.04 -6.13
C TRP A 130 -11.38 7.60 -7.39
N ASP A 131 -10.37 8.38 -7.79
CA ASP A 131 -9.50 8.06 -8.90
C ASP A 131 -8.14 7.60 -8.41
N ILE A 132 -7.79 6.37 -8.75
CA ILE A 132 -6.51 5.77 -8.42
C ILE A 132 -5.49 6.28 -9.44
N TYR A 133 -4.50 7.03 -8.98
CA TYR A 133 -3.49 7.67 -9.85
C TYR A 133 -2.09 7.10 -9.67
N ALA A 134 -1.88 6.30 -8.62
CA ALA A 134 -0.63 5.59 -8.39
C ALA A 134 -0.89 4.36 -7.51
N HIS A 135 0.01 3.40 -7.60
CA HIS A 135 0.05 2.25 -6.74
C HIS A 135 1.49 2.02 -6.28
N HIS A 136 1.64 1.53 -5.07
CA HIS A 136 2.92 1.29 -4.42
C HIS A 136 2.81 0.10 -3.50
N GLY A 137 3.92 -0.60 -3.29
CA GLY A 137 4.03 -1.62 -2.27
C GLY A 137 4.43 -2.96 -2.86
N ALA A 138 4.38 -3.96 -2.00
CA ALA A 138 5.00 -5.23 -2.28
C ALA A 138 3.99 -6.19 -2.91
N ILE A 139 3.86 -6.07 -4.23
CA ILE A 139 3.12 -7.00 -5.07
C ILE A 139 3.80 -8.39 -4.95
N HIS A 140 2.99 -9.45 -4.85
CA HIS A 140 3.44 -10.85 -4.79
C HIS A 140 4.14 -11.27 -3.50
N ILE A 141 3.77 -10.69 -2.34
CA ILE A 141 4.30 -11.16 -1.05
C ILE A 141 3.74 -12.53 -0.63
N ASN A 142 2.67 -13.02 -1.29
CA ASN A 142 2.05 -14.33 -1.08
C ASN A 142 2.10 -14.79 0.39
N SER A 143 1.22 -14.21 1.21
CA SER A 143 1.05 -14.59 2.61
C SER A 143 -0.01 -15.67 2.76
N GLU A 144 0.18 -16.56 3.74
CA GLU A 144 -0.76 -17.62 4.09
C GLU A 144 -2.00 -17.09 4.82
N THR A 145 -1.90 -15.94 5.50
CA THR A 145 -3.03 -15.34 6.24
C THR A 145 -3.17 -13.85 5.98
N TYR A 146 -4.40 -13.36 6.20
CA TYR A 146 -4.77 -11.95 6.13
C TYR A 146 -3.96 -11.12 7.13
N GLU A 147 -3.86 -11.57 8.38
CA GLU A 147 -3.23 -10.82 9.47
C GLU A 147 -1.74 -10.61 9.22
N LYS A 148 -1.06 -11.64 8.69
CA LYS A 148 0.35 -11.55 8.31
C LYS A 148 0.53 -10.58 7.15
N MET A 149 -0.37 -10.56 6.17
CA MET A 149 -0.31 -9.60 5.07
C MET A 149 -0.56 -8.17 5.55
N SER A 150 -1.59 -7.95 6.39
CA SER A 150 -1.90 -6.66 7.01
C SER A 150 -0.70 -6.11 7.78
N TYR A 151 -0.06 -6.95 8.59
CA TYR A 151 1.17 -6.59 9.30
C TYR A 151 2.30 -6.17 8.35
N ILE A 152 2.57 -6.96 7.31
CA ILE A 152 3.64 -6.68 6.34
C ILE A 152 3.37 -5.36 5.62
N LEU A 153 2.14 -5.13 5.14
CA LEU A 153 1.77 -3.90 4.42
C LEU A 153 1.93 -2.66 5.30
N ARG A 154 1.39 -2.69 6.52
CA ARG A 154 1.49 -1.58 7.47
C ARG A 154 2.93 -1.35 7.88
N PHE A 155 3.68 -2.40 8.19
CA PHE A 155 5.09 -2.27 8.54
C PHE A 155 5.87 -1.63 7.39
N HIS A 156 5.75 -2.14 6.16
CA HIS A 156 6.50 -1.63 5.02
C HIS A 156 6.23 -0.13 4.79
N ASN A 157 4.96 0.28 4.80
CA ASN A 157 4.58 1.65 4.41
C ASN A 157 4.60 2.68 5.56
N LEU A 158 4.50 2.23 6.81
CA LEU A 158 4.48 3.12 7.99
C LEU A 158 5.79 3.08 8.78
N ALA A 159 6.56 2.00 8.75
CA ALA A 159 7.80 1.90 9.54
C ALA A 159 9.04 1.60 8.68
N GLY A 160 8.89 0.77 7.65
CA GLY A 160 9.97 0.24 6.82
C GLY A 160 10.58 1.27 5.87
N ARG A 161 9.81 2.23 5.34
CA ARG A 161 10.35 3.32 4.49
C ARG A 161 11.41 4.15 5.22
N SER A 162 11.26 4.33 6.53
CA SER A 162 12.25 4.98 7.39
C SER A 162 13.54 4.17 7.56
N TYR A 163 13.52 2.86 7.25
CA TYR A 163 14.61 1.90 7.49
C TYR A 163 15.53 1.69 6.26
N THR A 164 14.99 1.66 5.05
CA THR A 164 15.74 1.30 3.81
C THR A 164 16.50 2.46 3.15
N GLY A 165 16.28 3.71 3.58
CA GLY A 165 16.83 4.93 2.97
C GLY A 165 18.23 5.36 3.44
N TYR A 166 19.13 4.45 3.83
CA TYR A 166 20.34 4.81 4.59
C TYR A 166 21.44 5.59 3.84
N LEU A 167 21.33 5.85 2.53
CA LEU A 167 22.40 6.55 1.79
C LEU A 167 21.98 7.76 0.96
N ASN A 168 20.74 7.87 0.47
CA ASN A 168 20.35 8.96 -0.44
C ASN A 168 18.99 9.62 -0.18
N ASN A 169 18.13 9.05 0.67
CA ASN A 169 16.85 9.67 0.99
C ASN A 169 16.99 10.49 2.25
N ARG A 170 16.55 11.75 2.20
CA ARG A 170 16.45 12.61 3.38
C ARG A 170 15.69 11.81 4.43
N GLN A 171 16.23 11.69 5.63
CA GLN A 171 15.42 11.27 6.78
C GLN A 171 14.13 12.09 6.72
N GLU A 172 13.02 11.46 7.08
CA GLU A 172 11.69 12.03 7.32
C GLU A 172 10.64 11.53 6.32
N PHE A 173 9.43 11.26 6.83
CA PHE A 173 8.16 11.02 6.12
C PHE A 173 7.83 9.58 5.70
N ASN A 174 6.97 8.92 6.47
CA ASN A 174 6.18 7.76 6.04
C ASN A 174 4.72 8.22 5.76
N LEU A 175 3.80 7.30 5.44
CA LEU A 175 2.40 7.67 5.15
C LEU A 175 1.60 8.21 6.34
N ASP A 176 2.08 8.07 7.58
CA ASP A 176 1.43 8.64 8.76
C ASP A 176 1.91 10.07 9.10
N ASP A 177 2.98 10.54 8.46
CA ASP A 177 3.55 11.88 8.68
C ASP A 177 2.77 12.95 7.88
N CYS A 178 2.22 13.97 8.52
CA CYS A 178 1.47 15.04 7.84
C CYS A 178 2.30 15.78 6.80
N ARG A 179 3.62 15.91 7.03
CA ARG A 179 4.53 16.62 6.13
C ARG A 179 4.76 15.83 4.83
N PHE A 180 4.54 14.52 4.85
CA PHE A 180 4.50 13.69 3.64
C PHE A 180 3.40 14.18 2.69
N TRP A 181 2.19 14.33 3.23
CA TRP A 181 0.98 14.73 2.52
C TRP A 181 1.04 16.19 2.06
N ASP A 182 1.59 17.07 2.89
CA ASP A 182 1.71 18.51 2.60
C ASP A 182 2.93 18.84 1.70
N SER A 183 3.71 17.83 1.29
CA SER A 183 4.87 18.09 0.43
C SER A 183 4.41 18.63 -0.93
N LEU A 184 5.02 19.75 -1.37
CA LEU A 184 4.75 20.43 -2.66
C LEU A 184 4.91 19.53 -3.90
N ARG A 185 5.36 18.30 -3.70
CA ARG A 185 5.60 17.27 -4.71
C ARG A 185 4.99 15.94 -4.32
N PHE A 186 3.97 15.84 -3.47
CA PHE A 186 3.48 14.51 -3.04
C PHE A 186 3.19 13.57 -4.22
N LYS A 187 2.40 14.01 -5.21
CA LYS A 187 2.13 13.26 -6.45
C LYS A 187 3.40 12.99 -7.24
N ASP A 188 4.22 14.02 -7.47
CA ASP A 188 5.51 13.92 -8.17
C ASP A 188 6.50 12.99 -7.47
N THR A 189 6.50 12.94 -6.13
CA THR A 189 7.41 12.15 -5.30
C THR A 189 6.98 10.70 -5.34
N ILE A 190 5.68 10.42 -5.20
CA ILE A 190 5.13 9.07 -5.36
C ILE A 190 5.38 8.52 -6.77
N GLN A 191 5.22 9.36 -7.81
CA GLN A 191 5.43 8.95 -9.20
C GLN A 191 6.92 8.85 -9.58
N GLN A 192 7.79 9.74 -9.08
CA GLN A 192 9.25 9.74 -9.33
C GLN A 192 9.98 8.66 -8.53
N GLU A 193 9.45 8.25 -7.37
CA GLU A 193 10.06 7.19 -6.58
C GLU A 193 10.05 5.84 -7.29
N GLY A 194 9.30 5.68 -8.39
CA GLY A 194 9.67 4.86 -9.56
C GLY A 194 10.48 3.60 -9.27
N PHE A 195 10.04 2.78 -8.33
CA PHE A 195 10.73 1.56 -7.96
C PHE A 195 10.45 0.51 -9.03
N TYR A 196 11.31 0.48 -10.06
CA TYR A 196 11.52 -0.64 -10.97
C TYR A 196 11.99 -1.90 -10.24
#